data_AF-A0A518S7I7-F1
#
_entry.id   AF-A0A518S7I7-F1
#
_cell.length_a   1.000
_cell.length_b   1.000
_cell.length_c   1.000
_cell.angle_alpha   90.00
_cell.angle_beta   90.00
_cell.angle_gamma   90.00
#
_symmetry.space_group_name_H-M   'P 1'
#
loop_
_entity.id
_entity.type
_entity.pdbx_description
1 polymer ?
#
loop_
_entity_poly.entity_id
_entity_poly.type
_entity_poly.pdbx_seq_one_letter_code
_entity_poly.pdbx_strand_id
1 'polypeptide(L)'
;MSWGTTRTWKYLGKNTVTRDNVGRIVIPQRVFELGILDQPPADLETSDEKVTGHWSFDGEKGWLILSDSELTNDPPVVQDGVAQDDRFKTQREIVSRGPEDGYRMTIPSMFFAESAGGNAAVSDHVPERARVEPGEVKHFVTAEEFLEDTPTATKSCYLIRRSQLEHIMSSNGEEFDDAYPVPRLDS
;
A
#
# COMPACT_ATOMS: atom_id res chain seq x y z
N MET A 1 -16.95 -16.89 13.84
CA MET A 1 -17.36 -15.47 13.75
C MET A 1 -17.14 -15.05 12.32
N SER A 2 -18.17 -14.56 11.63
CA SER A 2 -18.06 -14.14 10.23
C SER A 2 -17.37 -12.78 10.19
N TRP A 3 -16.32 -12.62 9.39
CA TRP A 3 -15.68 -11.33 9.12
C TRP A 3 -16.51 -10.46 8.16
N GLY A 4 -17.84 -10.57 8.23
CA GLY A 4 -18.80 -9.73 7.53
C GLY A 4 -18.91 -8.33 8.15
N THR A 5 -17.79 -7.64 8.35
CA THR A 5 -17.79 -6.20 8.58
C THR A 5 -17.56 -5.54 7.24
N THR A 6 -18.63 -4.98 6.69
CA THR A 6 -18.58 -4.03 5.57
C THR A 6 -17.57 -2.94 5.93
N ARG A 7 -16.35 -3.03 5.38
CA ARG A 7 -15.33 -2.00 5.63
C ARG A 7 -15.82 -0.69 5.04
N THR A 8 -15.81 0.38 5.83
CA THR A 8 -16.09 1.71 5.30
C THR A 8 -14.83 2.23 4.62
N TRP A 9 -14.80 2.19 3.30
CA TRP A 9 -13.64 2.63 2.53
C TRP A 9 -13.60 4.14 2.34
N LYS A 10 -12.42 4.74 2.61
CA LYS A 10 -12.11 6.14 2.37
C LYS A 10 -11.13 6.29 1.22
N TYR A 11 -11.53 7.09 0.23
CA TYR A 11 -10.65 7.46 -0.88
C TYR A 11 -9.76 8.66 -0.51
N LEU A 12 -8.45 8.48 -0.65
CA LEU A 12 -7.43 9.45 -0.24
C LEU A 12 -6.87 10.26 -1.41
N GLY A 13 -6.90 9.69 -2.62
CA GLY A 13 -6.41 10.34 -3.83
C GLY A 13 -5.86 9.35 -4.83
N LYS A 14 -5.25 9.86 -5.89
CA LYS A 14 -4.52 9.06 -6.88
C LYS A 14 -3.34 9.83 -7.41
N ASN A 15 -2.28 9.13 -7.74
CA ASN A 15 -1.11 9.69 -8.41
C ASN A 15 -0.52 8.68 -9.38
N THR A 16 0.32 9.19 -10.28
CA THR A 16 0.99 8.38 -11.31
C THR A 16 2.37 8.00 -10.83
N VAL A 17 2.76 6.74 -10.98
CA VAL A 17 4.12 6.28 -10.77
C VAL A 17 5.00 6.91 -11.85
N THR A 18 6.10 7.56 -11.47
CA THR A 18 7.00 8.21 -12.42
C THR A 18 7.59 7.20 -13.39
N ARG A 19 7.84 7.64 -14.63
CA ARG A 19 8.42 6.81 -15.69
C ARG A 19 9.95 6.72 -15.65
N ASP A 20 10.57 7.33 -14.65
CA ASP A 20 12.03 7.31 -14.48
C ASP A 20 12.49 6.00 -13.83
N ASN A 21 13.80 5.71 -13.92
CA ASN A 21 14.41 4.48 -13.43
C ASN A 21 14.30 4.25 -11.91
N VAL A 22 13.71 5.19 -11.17
CA VAL A 22 13.57 5.13 -9.71
C VAL A 22 12.14 4.79 -9.29
N GLY A 23 11.13 5.02 -10.14
CA GLY A 23 9.75 4.61 -9.85
C GLY A 23 9.20 5.24 -8.57
N ARG A 24 8.88 6.53 -8.61
CA ARG A 24 8.39 7.32 -7.48
C ARG A 24 6.89 7.61 -7.60
N ILE A 25 6.24 7.86 -6.48
CA ILE A 25 4.84 8.31 -6.47
C ILE A 25 4.65 9.45 -5.47
N VAL A 26 3.90 10.46 -5.87
CA VAL A 26 3.48 11.58 -5.00
C VAL A 26 2.45 11.05 -3.99
N ILE A 27 2.66 11.34 -2.71
CA ILE A 27 1.72 10.97 -1.66
C ILE A 27 0.60 12.04 -1.56
N PRO A 28 -0.70 11.66 -1.65
CA PRO A 28 -1.80 12.61 -1.47
C PRO A 28 -1.82 13.23 -0.08
N GLN A 29 -2.17 14.52 0.02
CA GLN A 29 -2.25 15.26 1.29
C GLN A 29 -3.11 14.56 2.35
N ARG A 30 -4.21 13.92 1.94
CA ARG A 30 -5.12 13.18 2.82
C ARG A 30 -4.45 12.04 3.60
N VAL A 31 -3.35 11.47 3.07
CA VAL A 31 -2.59 10.43 3.78
C VAL A 31 -2.00 11.01 5.07
N PHE A 32 -1.46 12.23 5.01
CA PHE A 32 -0.95 12.94 6.18
C PHE A 32 -2.08 13.45 7.09
N GLU A 33 -3.15 14.02 6.51
CA GLU A 33 -4.28 14.58 7.28
C GLU A 33 -4.97 13.54 8.18
N LEU A 34 -4.99 12.27 7.75
CA LEU A 34 -5.55 11.16 8.52
C LEU A 34 -4.52 10.48 9.45
N GLY A 35 -3.28 10.95 9.46
CA GLY A 35 -2.19 10.39 10.26
C GLY A 35 -1.77 8.98 9.82
N ILE A 36 -1.93 8.64 8.54
CA ILE A 36 -1.41 7.38 7.98
C ILE A 36 0.10 7.46 7.79
N LEU A 37 0.60 8.65 7.48
CA LEU A 37 2.00 9.03 7.59
C LEU A 37 2.07 10.29 8.44
N ASP A 38 3.21 10.50 9.09
CA ASP A 38 3.47 11.71 9.88
C ASP A 38 3.41 12.96 9.01
N GLN A 39 2.95 14.05 9.63
CA GLN A 39 2.96 15.34 8.97
C GLN A 39 4.41 15.75 8.66
N PRO A 40 4.70 16.21 7.45
CA PRO A 40 5.98 16.81 7.15
C PRO A 40 6.22 18.03 8.04
N PRO A 41 7.47 18.31 8.43
CA PRO A 41 7.78 19.48 9.25
C PRO A 41 7.35 20.76 8.51
N ALA A 42 6.80 21.72 9.27
CA ALA A 42 6.30 22.98 8.72
C ALA A 42 7.42 23.86 8.13
N ASP A 43 8.67 23.65 8.57
CA ASP A 43 9.86 24.33 8.08
C ASP A 43 10.93 23.30 7.70
N LEU A 44 11.18 23.17 6.39
CA LEU A 44 12.10 22.18 5.82
C LEU A 44 13.50 22.73 5.63
N GLU A 45 13.68 24.04 5.76
CA GLU A 45 15.00 24.66 5.65
C GLU A 45 15.79 24.50 6.94
N THR A 46 15.11 24.26 8.06
CA THR A 46 15.71 24.14 9.40
C THR A 46 15.51 22.78 10.06
N SER A 47 14.61 21.94 9.57
CA SER A 47 14.35 20.61 10.13
C SER A 47 15.08 19.51 9.35
N ASP A 48 15.84 18.69 10.08
CA ASP A 48 16.38 17.42 9.58
C ASP A 48 15.30 16.31 9.54
N GLU A 49 14.09 16.57 10.05
CA GLU A 49 13.00 15.62 10.05
C GLU A 49 12.49 15.37 8.63
N LYS A 50 12.32 14.10 8.30
CA LYS A 50 11.79 13.67 7.02
C LYS A 50 10.67 12.70 7.30
N VAL A 51 9.67 12.69 6.42
CA VAL A 51 8.58 11.73 6.56
C VAL A 51 9.07 10.37 6.13
N THR A 52 9.02 9.40 7.03
CA THR A 52 9.30 8.00 6.75
C THR A 52 8.00 7.28 6.39
N GLY A 53 8.12 6.18 5.65
CA GLY A 53 7.01 5.28 5.41
C GLY A 53 7.50 3.92 4.96
N HIS A 54 6.73 2.90 5.34
CA HIS A 54 7.04 1.50 5.13
C HIS A 54 6.18 0.95 4.00
N TRP A 55 6.84 0.32 3.03
CA TRP A 55 6.17 -0.42 1.96
C TRP A 55 6.01 -1.87 2.36
N SER A 56 4.78 -2.34 2.26
CA SER A 56 4.40 -3.72 2.53
C SER A 56 3.44 -4.22 1.47
N PHE A 57 3.13 -5.51 1.47
CA PHE A 57 1.99 -6.02 0.71
C PHE A 57 1.15 -6.98 1.52
N ASP A 58 -0.15 -7.01 1.20
CA ASP A 58 -1.10 -8.01 1.67
C ASP A 58 -0.89 -9.29 0.85
N GLY A 59 -0.49 -10.39 1.48
CA GLY A 59 -0.25 -11.70 0.86
C GLY A 59 -1.52 -12.36 0.35
N GLU A 60 -2.66 -12.11 1.00
CA GLU A 60 -3.97 -12.66 0.64
C GLU A 60 -4.56 -11.89 -0.55
N LYS A 61 -4.60 -10.56 -0.44
CA LYS A 61 -5.21 -9.69 -1.49
C LYS A 61 -4.26 -9.40 -2.64
N GLY A 62 -2.96 -9.50 -2.38
CA GLY A 62 -1.90 -9.06 -3.26
C GLY A 62 -1.91 -7.54 -3.45
N TRP A 63 -2.23 -6.73 -2.44
CA TRP A 63 -2.26 -5.27 -2.59
C TRP A 63 -1.02 -4.63 -1.97
N LEU A 64 -0.52 -3.58 -2.61
CA LEU A 64 0.57 -2.77 -2.07
C LEU A 64 0.03 -1.88 -0.94
N ILE A 65 0.80 -1.77 0.14
CA ILE A 65 0.44 -1.01 1.35
C ILE A 65 1.54 -0.01 1.67
N LEU A 66 1.13 1.15 2.15
CA LEU A 66 1.99 2.19 2.72
C LEU A 66 1.51 2.55 4.12
N SER A 67 2.42 2.55 5.08
CA SER A 67 2.17 2.86 6.51
C SER A 67 3.30 3.67 7.11
N ASP A 68 3.07 4.26 8.30
CA ASP A 68 4.07 4.97 9.09
C ASP A 68 5.10 4.06 9.77
N SER A 69 4.76 2.78 9.93
CA SER A 69 5.54 1.78 10.65
C SER A 69 5.46 0.42 9.97
N GLU A 70 6.33 -0.51 10.36
CA GLU A 70 6.28 -1.87 9.86
C GLU A 70 4.96 -2.55 10.24
N LEU A 71 4.26 -3.11 9.24
CA LEU A 71 3.07 -3.90 9.50
C LEU A 71 3.47 -5.24 10.11
N THR A 72 2.89 -5.52 11.26
CA THR A 72 2.97 -6.81 11.95
C THR A 72 1.57 -7.42 11.99
N ASN A 73 1.47 -8.74 11.90
CA ASN A 73 0.16 -9.41 12.00
C ASN A 73 -0.19 -9.55 13.48
N ASP A 74 -1.05 -8.67 13.99
CA ASP A 74 -1.57 -8.80 15.35
C ASP A 74 -3.11 -8.66 15.38
N PRO A 75 -3.85 -9.72 15.76
CA PRO A 75 -3.34 -11.06 16.06
C PRO A 75 -2.87 -11.80 14.79
N PRO A 76 -1.96 -12.77 14.90
CA PRO A 76 -1.53 -13.61 13.78
C PRO A 76 -2.73 -14.34 13.15
N VAL A 77 -2.67 -14.55 11.84
CA VAL A 77 -3.76 -15.19 11.09
C VAL A 77 -3.74 -16.68 11.38
N VAL A 78 -4.83 -17.24 11.90
CA VAL A 78 -4.92 -18.69 12.13
C VAL A 78 -5.49 -19.35 10.89
N GLN A 79 -4.65 -20.10 10.18
CA GLN A 79 -5.07 -20.93 9.03
C GLN A 79 -4.86 -22.40 9.39
N ASP A 80 -5.90 -23.22 9.24
CA ASP A 80 -5.92 -24.64 9.61
C ASP A 80 -5.45 -24.94 11.05
N GLY A 81 -5.75 -24.02 11.98
CA GLY A 81 -5.37 -24.14 13.39
C GLY A 81 -3.91 -23.79 13.69
N VAL A 82 -3.16 -23.28 12.71
CA VAL A 82 -1.78 -22.81 12.85
C VAL A 82 -1.74 -21.29 12.72
N ALA A 83 -1.13 -20.62 13.70
CA ALA A 83 -0.86 -19.18 13.60
C ALA A 83 0.19 -18.93 12.52
N GLN A 84 -0.16 -18.11 11.54
CA GLN A 84 0.69 -17.67 10.45
C GLN A 84 0.93 -16.16 10.54
N ASP A 85 2.17 -15.79 10.25
CA ASP A 85 2.66 -14.41 10.22
C ASP A 85 2.81 -13.89 8.79
N ASP A 86 2.02 -14.40 7.84
CA ASP A 86 2.25 -14.21 6.41
C ASP A 86 1.29 -13.23 5.72
N ARG A 87 0.26 -12.74 6.43
CA ARG A 87 -0.73 -11.82 5.84
C ARG A 87 -0.10 -10.52 5.35
N PHE A 88 0.70 -9.84 6.17
CA PHE A 88 1.44 -8.65 5.74
C PHE A 88 2.94 -8.94 5.67
N LYS A 89 3.56 -8.61 4.54
CA LYS A 89 5.02 -8.67 4.38
C LYS A 89 5.58 -7.27 4.17
N THR A 90 6.23 -6.73 5.21
CA THR A 90 6.94 -5.45 5.15
C THR A 90 8.28 -5.61 4.45
N GLN A 91 8.57 -4.72 3.50
CA GLN A 91 9.68 -4.85 2.58
C GLN A 91 10.74 -3.76 2.72
N ARG A 92 10.33 -2.50 2.94
CA ARG A 92 11.29 -1.40 3.00
C ARG A 92 10.74 -0.13 3.64
N GLU A 93 11.53 0.48 4.50
CA GLU A 93 11.37 1.87 4.91
C GLU A 93 11.96 2.82 3.87
N ILE A 94 11.22 3.86 3.49
CA ILE A 94 11.63 4.89 2.55
C ILE A 94 11.30 6.26 3.12
N VAL A 95 12.17 7.22 2.81
CA VAL A 95 12.04 8.60 3.26
C VAL A 95 11.49 9.47 2.13
N SER A 96 10.35 10.12 2.38
CA SER A 96 9.83 11.21 1.55
C SER A 96 10.58 12.50 1.82
N ARG A 97 10.78 13.29 0.77
CA ARG A 97 11.18 14.69 0.89
C ARG A 97 9.95 15.58 1.07
N GLY A 98 10.17 16.85 1.38
CA GLY A 98 9.12 17.79 1.69
C GLY A 98 8.24 18.18 0.49
N PRO A 99 7.38 19.21 0.65
CA PRO A 99 6.57 19.78 -0.42
C PRO A 99 7.35 20.22 -1.65
N GLU A 100 8.65 20.54 -1.53
CA GLU A 100 9.53 20.89 -2.66
C GLU A 100 9.75 19.73 -3.64
N ASP A 101 9.74 18.48 -3.16
CA ASP A 101 9.71 17.28 -4.01
C ASP A 101 8.28 16.73 -4.16
N GLY A 102 7.27 17.48 -3.71
CA GLY A 102 5.86 17.11 -3.72
C GLY A 102 5.57 15.83 -2.94
N TYR A 103 6.27 15.59 -1.83
CA TYR A 103 6.11 14.39 -1.00
C TYR A 103 6.24 13.08 -1.79
N ARG A 104 7.23 13.00 -2.69
CA ARG A 104 7.46 11.79 -3.49
C ARG A 104 8.16 10.72 -2.67
N MET A 105 7.60 9.52 -2.72
CA MET A 105 8.22 8.32 -2.17
C MET A 105 8.67 7.38 -3.29
N THR A 106 9.84 6.78 -3.11
CA THR A 106 10.38 5.77 -4.03
C THR A 106 9.71 4.43 -3.75
N ILE A 107 9.14 3.80 -4.76
CA ILE A 107 8.60 2.44 -4.66
C ILE A 107 9.76 1.46 -4.78
N PRO A 108 9.90 0.47 -3.89
CA PRO A 108 11.00 -0.50 -3.97
C PRO A 108 11.00 -1.26 -5.30
N SER A 109 12.20 -1.45 -5.88
CA SER A 109 12.38 -2.08 -7.21
C SER A 109 11.78 -3.48 -7.33
N MET A 110 11.64 -4.20 -6.21
CA MET A 110 11.02 -5.53 -6.18
C MET A 110 9.53 -5.55 -6.55
N PHE A 111 8.83 -4.41 -6.43
CA PHE A 111 7.45 -4.29 -6.88
C PHE A 111 7.33 -4.06 -8.39
N PHE A 112 8.45 -3.84 -9.10
CA PHE A 112 8.46 -3.70 -10.56
C PHE A 112 8.81 -5.04 -11.22
N ALA A 113 8.09 -5.38 -12.30
CA ALA A 113 8.30 -6.63 -13.03
C ALA A 113 9.69 -6.73 -13.68
N GLU A 114 10.31 -5.59 -14.01
CA GLU A 114 11.62 -5.50 -14.69
C GLU A 114 12.79 -5.27 -13.72
N SER A 115 12.80 -5.88 -12.54
CA SER A 115 14.01 -5.92 -11.69
C SER A 115 15.07 -6.87 -12.29
N ALA A 116 15.52 -6.57 -13.50
CA ALA A 116 16.65 -7.20 -14.16
C ALA A 116 17.95 -6.71 -13.50
N GLY A 117 18.57 -7.59 -12.70
CA GLY A 117 19.99 -7.48 -12.38
C GLY A 117 20.33 -6.92 -11.00
N GLY A 118 20.09 -7.72 -9.96
CA GLY A 118 20.72 -7.53 -8.65
C GLY A 118 20.43 -8.74 -7.78
N ASN A 119 21.48 -9.41 -7.29
CA ASN A 119 21.44 -10.68 -6.55
C ASN A 119 20.18 -10.84 -5.69
N ALA A 120 19.22 -11.62 -6.20
CA ALA A 120 18.02 -12.05 -5.50
C ALA A 120 18.40 -13.08 -4.43
N ALA A 121 19.11 -12.63 -3.40
CA ALA A 121 19.15 -13.35 -2.13
C ALA A 121 17.80 -13.08 -1.45
N VAL A 122 16.90 -14.06 -1.55
CA VAL A 122 15.60 -14.12 -0.86
C VAL A 122 14.55 -13.12 -1.37
N SER A 123 14.18 -13.21 -2.66
CA SER A 123 12.95 -12.55 -3.13
C SER A 123 11.74 -13.35 -2.67
N ASP A 124 11.06 -12.90 -1.62
CA ASP A 124 9.65 -13.25 -1.42
C ASP A 124 8.89 -12.97 -2.72
N HIS A 125 8.06 -13.91 -3.17
CA HIS A 125 7.27 -13.75 -4.39
C HIS A 125 6.26 -12.62 -4.19
N VAL A 126 6.50 -11.45 -4.79
CA VAL A 126 5.56 -10.33 -4.78
C VAL A 126 4.37 -10.67 -5.69
N PRO A 127 3.13 -10.70 -5.16
CA PRO A 127 1.93 -11.00 -5.94
C PRO A 127 1.75 -10.05 -7.12
N GLU A 128 1.24 -10.53 -8.24
CA GLU A 128 1.05 -9.73 -9.47
C GLU A 128 0.22 -8.47 -9.23
N ARG A 129 -0.80 -8.56 -8.37
CA ARG A 129 -1.67 -7.43 -7.99
C ARG A 129 -0.94 -6.32 -7.21
N ALA A 130 0.17 -6.65 -6.53
CA ALA A 130 0.98 -5.71 -5.76
C ALA A 130 2.06 -5.06 -6.63
N ARG A 131 2.25 -5.57 -7.86
CA ARG A 131 3.22 -5.03 -8.79
C ARG A 131 2.79 -3.67 -9.33
N VAL A 132 3.80 -2.91 -9.70
CA VAL A 132 3.67 -1.56 -10.24
C VAL A 132 4.37 -1.45 -11.58
N GLU A 133 3.83 -0.61 -12.45
CA GLU A 133 4.45 -0.27 -13.73
C GLU A 133 4.79 1.23 -13.80
N PRO A 134 5.90 1.61 -14.45
CA PRO A 134 6.20 3.02 -14.69
C PRO A 134 5.09 3.69 -15.51
N GLY A 135 4.54 4.79 -15.01
CA GLY A 135 3.40 5.48 -15.62
C GLY A 135 2.03 4.96 -15.22
N GLU A 136 1.94 3.93 -14.36
CA GLU A 136 0.68 3.43 -13.84
C GLU A 136 0.05 4.43 -12.85
N VAL A 137 -1.27 4.59 -12.90
CA VAL A 137 -2.03 5.35 -11.91
C VAL A 137 -2.42 4.46 -10.75
N LYS A 138 -1.95 4.79 -9.54
CA LYS A 138 -2.37 4.12 -8.30
C LYS A 138 -3.33 5.01 -7.51
N HIS A 139 -4.33 4.37 -6.94
CA HIS A 139 -5.35 4.97 -6.09
C HIS A 139 -5.05 4.62 -4.64
N PHE A 140 -5.06 5.64 -3.78
CA PHE A 140 -4.83 5.50 -2.35
C PHE A 140 -6.18 5.37 -1.65
N VAL A 141 -6.35 4.29 -0.91
CA VAL A 141 -7.56 4.02 -0.12
C VAL A 141 -7.19 3.51 1.26
N THR A 142 -8.01 3.83 2.25
CA THR A 142 -7.93 3.23 3.59
C THR A 142 -9.30 2.72 4.01
N ALA A 143 -9.35 1.80 4.94
CA ALA A 143 -10.57 1.45 5.65
C ALA A 143 -10.67 2.33 6.92
N GLU A 144 -11.87 2.69 7.38
CA GLU A 144 -12.04 3.45 8.63
C GLU A 144 -11.48 2.69 9.83
N GLU A 145 -11.62 1.38 9.83
CA GLU A 145 -11.14 0.47 10.87
C GLU A 145 -9.62 0.49 11.00
N PHE A 146 -8.89 0.91 9.96
CA PHE A 146 -7.44 1.08 10.00
C PHE A 146 -7.01 2.42 10.59
N LEU A 147 -7.96 3.33 10.80
CA LEU A 147 -7.72 4.63 11.43
C LEU A 147 -8.10 4.61 12.91
N GLU A 148 -8.79 3.57 13.37
CA GLU A 148 -9.25 3.40 14.75
C GLU A 148 -8.20 2.62 15.58
N ASP A 149 -7.86 3.14 16.75
CA ASP A 149 -6.87 2.55 17.64
C ASP A 149 -7.45 1.33 18.39
N THR A 150 -7.26 0.09 17.89
CA THR A 150 -7.01 -1.16 18.66
C THR A 150 -7.15 -2.43 17.79
N PRO A 151 -6.34 -3.50 17.99
CA PRO A 151 -5.32 -3.70 19.03
C PRO A 151 -3.90 -3.24 18.64
N THR A 152 -3.61 -2.98 17.37
CA THR A 152 -2.29 -2.50 16.91
C THR A 152 -2.43 -1.29 15.99
N ALA A 153 -1.73 -0.24 16.38
CA ALA A 153 -1.92 1.16 15.97
C ALA A 153 -1.13 1.53 14.70
N THR A 154 -1.08 0.66 13.70
CA THR A 154 -0.43 1.02 12.43
C THR A 154 -1.48 1.45 11.42
N LYS A 155 -1.59 2.77 11.25
CA LYS A 155 -2.43 3.36 10.22
C LYS A 155 -1.79 3.09 8.87
N SER A 156 -2.60 2.63 7.93
CA SER A 156 -2.10 2.20 6.62
C SER A 156 -3.07 2.55 5.51
N CYS A 157 -2.54 2.68 4.30
CA CYS A 157 -3.35 2.80 3.09
C CYS A 157 -2.91 1.81 2.03
N TYR A 158 -3.87 1.31 1.26
CA TYR A 158 -3.60 0.50 0.09
C TYR A 158 -3.40 1.37 -1.14
N LEU A 159 -2.48 0.93 -2.00
CA LEU A 159 -2.28 1.45 -3.34
C LEU A 159 -2.82 0.43 -4.34
N ILE A 160 -3.96 0.78 -4.95
CA ILE A 160 -4.72 -0.13 -5.81
C ILE A 160 -4.89 0.43 -7.22
N ARG A 161 -5.20 -0.45 -8.17
CA ARG A 161 -5.59 -0.11 -9.54
C ARG A 161 -7.03 0.40 -9.59
N ARG A 162 -7.36 1.09 -10.68
CA ARG A 162 -8.72 1.59 -10.92
C ARG A 162 -9.78 0.48 -10.88
N SER A 163 -9.52 -0.67 -11.49
CA SER A 163 -10.46 -1.81 -11.49
C SER A 163 -10.73 -2.33 -10.08
N GLN A 164 -9.71 -2.36 -9.22
CA GLN A 164 -9.84 -2.74 -7.81
C GLN A 164 -10.64 -1.69 -7.03
N LEU A 165 -10.42 -0.40 -7.29
CA LEU A 165 -11.17 0.68 -6.66
C LEU A 165 -12.65 0.63 -7.04
N GLU A 166 -12.95 0.50 -8.33
CA GLU A 166 -14.34 0.41 -8.83
C GLU A 166 -15.06 -0.78 -8.20
N HIS A 167 -14.35 -1.90 -8.01
CA HIS A 167 -14.91 -3.05 -7.30
C HIS A 167 -15.21 -2.73 -5.84
N ILE A 168 -14.22 -2.27 -5.06
CA ILE A 168 -14.38 -1.89 -3.64
C ILE A 168 -15.55 -0.92 -3.43
N MET A 169 -15.72 0.03 -4.35
CA MET A 169 -16.76 1.07 -4.25
C MET A 169 -18.12 0.64 -4.81
N SER A 170 -18.18 -0.44 -5.60
CA SER A 170 -19.45 -0.97 -6.17
C SER A 170 -19.98 -2.15 -5.37
N SER A 171 -19.11 -2.95 -4.75
CA SER A 171 -19.47 -3.94 -3.74
C SER A 171 -19.75 -3.19 -2.43
N ASN A 172 -21.01 -3.13 -2.00
CA ASN A 172 -21.39 -2.67 -0.66
C ASN A 172 -20.89 -3.68 0.43
N GLY A 173 -19.58 -3.96 0.48
CA GLY A 173 -18.94 -4.85 1.45
C GLY A 173 -19.10 -6.35 1.20
N GLU A 174 -19.42 -6.81 0.00
CA GLU A 174 -19.27 -8.23 -0.33
C GLU A 174 -17.80 -8.54 -0.63
N GLU A 175 -17.20 -9.33 0.25
CA GLU A 175 -15.83 -9.82 0.17
C GLU A 175 -15.67 -10.75 -1.06
N PHE A 176 -14.46 -10.73 -1.62
CA PHE A 176 -14.07 -11.37 -2.88
C PHE A 176 -14.50 -12.86 -2.95
N ASP A 177 -15.18 -13.27 -4.04
CA ASP A 177 -15.27 -14.68 -4.46
C ASP A 177 -14.41 -14.83 -5.72
N ASP A 178 -13.48 -15.79 -5.70
CA ASP A 178 -12.26 -15.88 -6.52
C ASP A 178 -12.49 -16.20 -8.02
N ALA A 179 -13.68 -15.91 -8.55
CA ALA A 179 -14.19 -16.54 -9.77
C ALA A 179 -14.17 -15.67 -11.04
N TYR A 180 -13.64 -14.44 -11.04
CA TYR A 180 -13.65 -13.60 -12.24
C TYR A 180 -12.27 -13.43 -12.89
N PRO A 181 -12.04 -14.06 -14.07
CA PRO A 181 -10.84 -13.79 -14.85
C PRO A 181 -10.87 -12.34 -15.35
N VAL A 182 -9.75 -11.64 -15.13
CA VAL A 182 -9.52 -10.30 -15.67
C VAL A 182 -9.63 -10.37 -17.19
N PRO A 183 -10.50 -9.57 -17.85
CA PRO A 183 -10.50 -9.50 -19.31
C PRO A 183 -9.14 -8.95 -19.75
N ARG A 184 -8.39 -9.75 -20.52
CA ARG A 184 -7.24 -9.23 -21.28
C ARG A 184 -7.79 -8.20 -22.26
N LEU A 185 -7.46 -6.93 -22.05
CA LEU A 185 -7.70 -5.88 -23.04
C LEU A 185 -6.64 -5.99 -24.13
N ASP A 186 -6.81 -6.97 -25.01
CA ASP A 186 -6.23 -6.97 -26.34
C ASP A 186 -7.38 -6.86 -27.34
N SER A 187 -7.58 -5.66 -27.90
CA SER A 187 -8.14 -5.37 -29.25
C SER A 187 -8.13 -3.87 -29.50
#